data_AF-A0A843GDI8-F1
#
_entry.id   AF-A0A843GDI8-F1
#
_cell.length_a   1.000
_cell.length_b   1.000
_cell.length_c   1.000
_cell.angle_alpha   90.00
_cell.angle_beta   90.00
_cell.angle_gamma   90.00
#
_symmetry.space_group_name_H-M   'P 1'
#
loop_
_entity.id
_entity.type
_entity.pdbx_description
1 polymer ?
#
loop_
_entity_poly.entity_id
_entity_poly.type
_entity_poly.pdbx_seq_one_letter_code
_entity_poly.pdbx_strand_id
1 'polypeptide(L)'
;AAYDATATPSAVIGRVEAGVEAFVDGDKTPDGRPGAIVQFWLTDDLAKFEKELSYRIRQDILVKPFTRVFSITENPVGAIGMMESVGHCGDGYEWEIEEFGRKMINVPIAVPDFQIESELAYAEGIMGGNFWYMCSTKEAVLKAGRIIIDTIMEVDGVCTPFGICSAASKPETNFPEIGPSTNHPYCPSLKERLGEESKVPEGVNYIPEIVINATSQEAMNLAIKKAIDAIIDIEGVERISAGNFEGQLGEHKTNLLDILKE
;
A
#
# COMPACT_ATOMS: atom_id res chain seq x y z
N ALA A 1 -5.45 -14.73 -1.29
CA ALA A 1 -4.64 -14.48 -0.08
C ALA A 1 -4.04 -13.09 -0.14
N ALA A 2 -2.94 -12.87 -0.87
CA ALA A 2 -2.27 -11.56 -0.95
C ALA A 2 -3.24 -10.40 -1.29
N TYR A 3 -3.86 -10.42 -2.46
CA TYR A 3 -4.80 -9.37 -2.87
C TYR A 3 -6.01 -9.20 -1.95
N ASP A 4 -6.54 -10.29 -1.39
CA ASP A 4 -7.69 -10.22 -0.49
C ASP A 4 -7.29 -9.53 0.84
N ALA A 5 -6.15 -9.94 1.41
CA ALA A 5 -5.65 -9.42 2.68
C ALA A 5 -5.24 -7.95 2.57
N THR A 6 -4.80 -7.52 1.39
CA THR A 6 -4.41 -6.15 1.11
C THR A 6 -5.54 -5.31 0.52
N ALA A 7 -6.76 -5.84 0.43
CA ALA A 7 -7.88 -5.13 -0.19
C ALA A 7 -8.36 -3.95 0.67
N THR A 8 -8.90 -2.92 0.02
CA THR A 8 -9.52 -1.74 0.65
C THR A 8 -8.55 -0.90 1.50
N PRO A 9 -7.89 0.07 0.88
CA PRO A 9 -7.13 1.10 1.59
C PRO A 9 -8.01 1.87 2.57
N SER A 10 -7.58 1.95 3.83
CA SER A 10 -8.44 2.47 4.91
C SER A 10 -7.70 3.36 5.91
N ALA A 11 -6.46 3.79 5.60
CA ALA A 11 -5.67 4.65 6.49
C ALA A 11 -6.38 5.97 6.80
N VAL A 12 -7.04 6.58 5.81
CA VAL A 12 -7.76 7.86 5.95
C VAL A 12 -8.98 7.80 6.88
N ILE A 13 -9.51 6.60 7.15
CA ILE A 13 -10.57 6.36 8.13
C ILE A 13 -10.04 5.70 9.41
N GLY A 14 -8.72 5.78 9.61
CA GLY A 14 -8.01 5.29 10.79
C GLY A 14 -7.91 3.77 10.88
N ARG A 15 -8.00 3.02 9.79
CA ARG A 15 -7.84 1.55 9.80
C ARG A 15 -6.60 1.14 9.01
N VAL A 16 -6.25 -0.13 9.06
CA VAL A 16 -5.08 -0.65 8.34
C VAL A 16 -5.25 -0.48 6.83
N GLU A 17 -4.22 0.07 6.22
CA GLU A 17 -4.01 0.09 4.78
C GLU A 17 -2.92 -0.92 4.42
N ALA A 18 -2.98 -1.50 3.23
CA ALA A 18 -2.08 -2.57 2.86
C ALA A 18 -1.90 -2.63 1.34
N GLY A 19 -0.83 -3.28 0.91
CA GLY A 19 -0.52 -3.48 -0.51
C GLY A 19 0.33 -4.71 -0.74
N VAL A 20 0.22 -5.27 -1.94
CA VAL A 20 1.17 -6.29 -2.42
C VAL A 20 2.42 -5.55 -2.88
N GLU A 21 3.58 -5.93 -2.33
CA GLU A 21 4.88 -5.43 -2.75
C GLU A 21 5.36 -6.23 -3.97
N ALA A 22 5.39 -7.56 -3.87
CA ALA A 22 5.89 -8.41 -4.94
C ALA A 22 5.33 -9.84 -4.88
N PHE A 23 5.34 -10.53 -6.01
CA PHE A 23 5.24 -12.00 -6.07
C PHE A 23 6.65 -12.58 -6.20
N VAL A 24 6.94 -13.63 -5.43
CA VAL A 24 8.29 -14.19 -5.34
C VAL A 24 8.29 -15.69 -5.60
N ASP A 25 9.35 -16.16 -6.25
CA ASP A 25 9.59 -17.58 -6.48
C ASP A 25 10.03 -18.29 -5.19
N GLY A 26 9.97 -19.63 -5.21
CA GLY A 26 10.26 -20.45 -4.05
C GLY A 26 11.70 -20.40 -3.56
N ASP A 27 12.65 -19.96 -4.39
CA ASP A 27 14.04 -19.74 -3.98
C ASP A 27 14.23 -18.55 -3.04
N LYS A 28 13.22 -17.66 -2.97
CA LYS A 28 13.17 -16.51 -2.06
C LYS A 28 12.33 -16.74 -0.81
N THR A 29 11.72 -17.92 -0.64
CA THR A 29 10.81 -18.19 0.49
C THR A 29 11.35 -19.27 1.43
N PRO A 30 11.05 -19.21 2.75
CA PRO A 30 11.57 -20.18 3.71
C PRO A 30 11.14 -21.63 3.46
N ASP A 31 9.96 -21.85 2.86
CA ASP A 31 9.40 -23.17 2.62
C ASP A 31 9.57 -23.67 1.18
N GLY A 32 10.31 -22.95 0.35
CA GLY A 32 10.62 -23.35 -1.02
C GLY A 32 9.45 -23.21 -2.00
N ARG A 33 8.34 -22.55 -1.62
CA ARG A 33 7.14 -22.42 -2.45
C ARG A 33 6.96 -20.99 -2.98
N PRO A 34 6.33 -20.79 -4.15
CA PRO A 34 5.95 -19.46 -4.61
C PRO A 34 5.14 -18.71 -3.55
N GLY A 35 5.45 -17.44 -3.37
CA GLY A 35 4.89 -16.60 -2.33
C GLY A 35 4.56 -15.19 -2.82
N ALA A 36 4.09 -14.37 -1.89
CA ALA A 36 3.91 -12.95 -2.10
C ALA A 36 4.38 -12.19 -0.86
N ILE A 37 5.01 -11.04 -1.09
CA ILE A 37 5.34 -10.07 -0.05
C ILE A 37 4.19 -9.07 0.02
N VAL A 38 3.66 -8.88 1.23
CA VAL A 38 2.58 -7.94 1.49
C VAL A 38 2.97 -7.03 2.65
N GLN A 39 2.59 -5.78 2.55
CA GLN A 39 2.85 -4.78 3.58
C GLN A 39 1.53 -4.33 4.20
N PHE A 40 1.52 -4.15 5.51
CA PHE A 40 0.40 -3.62 6.27
C PHE A 40 0.87 -2.38 7.04
N TRP A 41 0.06 -1.34 6.98
CA TRP A 41 0.41 0.00 7.42
C TRP A 41 -0.69 0.58 8.30
N LEU A 42 -0.28 1.20 9.41
CA LEU A 42 -1.12 2.02 10.25
C LEU A 42 -0.24 3.09 10.90
N THR A 43 -0.80 4.26 11.13
CA THR A 43 -0.20 5.29 12.00
C THR A 43 -0.09 4.78 13.45
N ASP A 44 0.61 5.52 14.31
CA ASP A 44 1.08 5.16 15.67
C ASP A 44 0.01 4.66 16.69
N ASP A 45 -0.57 3.48 16.45
CA ASP A 45 -1.45 2.75 17.36
C ASP A 45 -1.21 1.24 17.19
N LEU A 46 -0.17 0.73 17.87
CA LEU A 46 0.26 -0.66 17.74
C LEU A 46 -0.83 -1.66 18.15
N ALA A 47 -1.60 -1.37 19.20
CA ALA A 47 -2.67 -2.26 19.64
C ALA A 47 -3.78 -2.38 18.59
N LYS A 48 -4.12 -1.26 17.94
CA LYS A 48 -5.07 -1.27 16.82
C LYS A 48 -4.49 -1.95 15.58
N PHE A 49 -3.19 -1.74 15.31
CA PHE A 49 -2.49 -2.39 14.22
C PHE A 49 -2.54 -3.91 14.36
N GLU A 50 -2.14 -4.45 15.53
CA GLU A 50 -2.22 -5.87 15.86
C GLU A 50 -3.63 -6.42 15.66
N LYS A 51 -4.64 -5.72 16.19
CA LYS A 51 -6.04 -6.14 16.07
C LYS A 51 -6.51 -6.22 14.62
N GLU A 52 -6.26 -5.17 13.83
CA GLU A 52 -6.67 -5.12 12.42
C GLU A 52 -5.87 -6.10 11.55
N LEU A 53 -4.57 -6.25 11.79
CA LEU A 53 -3.72 -7.25 11.15
C LEU A 53 -4.25 -8.67 11.42
N SER A 54 -4.68 -8.95 12.65
CA SER A 54 -5.29 -10.24 13.00
C SER A 54 -6.53 -10.54 12.17
N TYR A 55 -7.34 -9.53 11.83
CA TYR A 55 -8.53 -9.71 11.00
C TYR A 55 -8.14 -10.07 9.58
N ARG A 56 -7.16 -9.37 9.00
CA ARG A 56 -6.65 -9.68 7.64
C ARG A 56 -6.06 -11.07 7.56
N ILE A 57 -5.23 -11.46 8.52
CA ILE A 57 -4.63 -12.80 8.55
C ILE A 57 -5.73 -13.86 8.66
N ARG A 58 -6.64 -13.73 9.65
CA ARG A 58 -7.67 -14.76 9.90
C ARG A 58 -8.72 -14.85 8.81
N GLN A 59 -9.14 -13.74 8.21
CA GLN A 59 -10.25 -13.72 7.24
C GLN A 59 -9.80 -13.81 5.78
N ASP A 60 -8.55 -13.44 5.47
CA ASP A 60 -8.10 -13.34 4.07
C ASP A 60 -6.91 -14.26 3.74
N ILE A 61 -6.14 -14.72 4.74
CA ILE A 61 -4.97 -15.59 4.54
C ILE A 61 -5.22 -17.01 5.07
N LEU A 62 -5.56 -17.16 6.36
CA LEU A 62 -5.77 -18.44 7.03
C LEU A 62 -6.87 -19.27 6.35
N VAL A 63 -7.95 -18.62 5.92
CA VAL A 63 -9.07 -19.31 5.23
C VAL A 63 -8.74 -19.76 3.81
N LYS A 64 -7.55 -19.42 3.29
CA LYS A 64 -7.11 -19.86 1.95
C LYS A 64 -6.28 -21.13 2.11
N PRO A 65 -6.47 -22.13 1.23
CA PRO A 65 -5.82 -23.42 1.41
C PRO A 65 -4.30 -23.30 1.27
N PHE A 66 -3.57 -24.03 2.13
CA PHE A 66 -2.12 -24.22 2.07
C PHE A 66 -1.29 -22.94 2.24
N THR A 67 -1.83 -21.87 2.82
CA THR A 67 -1.04 -20.67 3.09
C THR A 67 -0.12 -20.86 4.29
N ARG A 68 1.01 -20.15 4.27
CA ARG A 68 1.90 -19.97 5.43
C ARG A 68 2.30 -18.51 5.52
N VAL A 69 2.50 -18.01 6.74
CA VAL A 69 2.89 -16.62 6.97
C VAL A 69 4.27 -16.59 7.63
N PHE A 70 5.20 -15.88 6.98
CA PHE A 70 6.56 -15.68 7.45
C PHE A 70 6.82 -14.19 7.66
N SER A 71 7.64 -13.84 8.65
CA SER A 71 8.09 -12.47 8.89
C SER A 71 9.35 -12.17 8.07
N ILE A 72 9.37 -11.02 7.42
CA ILE A 72 10.50 -10.57 6.57
C ILE A 72 10.93 -9.12 6.86
N THR A 73 10.39 -8.51 7.92
CA THR A 73 10.62 -7.09 8.23
C THR A 73 12.10 -6.83 8.52
N GLU A 74 12.70 -5.93 7.74
CA GLU A 74 14.08 -5.49 7.95
C GLU A 74 14.16 -4.43 9.05
N ASN A 75 15.28 -4.41 9.79
CA ASN A 75 15.54 -3.45 10.88
C ASN A 75 14.37 -3.29 11.88
N PRO A 76 13.85 -4.39 12.46
CA PRO A 76 12.64 -4.33 13.27
C PRO A 76 12.86 -3.55 14.56
N VAL A 77 11.84 -2.76 14.95
CA VAL A 77 11.81 -2.05 16.23
C VAL A 77 11.01 -2.81 17.30
N GLY A 78 10.29 -3.85 16.90
CA GLY A 78 9.56 -4.75 17.76
C GLY A 78 8.93 -5.91 17.00
N ALA A 79 8.16 -6.73 17.72
CA ALA A 79 7.40 -7.83 17.13
C ALA A 79 6.07 -8.04 17.86
N ILE A 80 5.12 -8.64 17.15
CA ILE A 80 3.77 -8.94 17.65
C ILE A 80 3.64 -10.46 17.77
N GLY A 81 3.29 -10.95 18.96
CA GLY A 81 3.04 -12.38 19.20
C GLY A 81 1.74 -12.83 18.54
N MET A 82 1.79 -13.92 17.78
CA MET A 82 0.65 -14.38 16.97
C MET A 82 -0.25 -15.42 17.65
N MET A 83 0.13 -15.94 18.81
CA MET A 83 -0.66 -16.98 19.50
C MET A 83 -2.06 -16.49 19.90
N GLU A 84 -2.13 -15.38 20.64
CA GLU A 84 -3.39 -14.80 21.12
C GLU A 84 -4.28 -14.31 19.97
N SER A 85 -3.67 -13.68 18.95
CA SER A 85 -4.39 -12.98 17.88
C SER A 85 -4.80 -13.90 16.72
N VAL A 86 -4.05 -14.98 16.46
CA VAL A 86 -4.26 -15.89 15.33
C VAL A 86 -4.20 -17.37 15.74
N GLY A 87 -3.22 -17.77 16.56
CA GLY A 87 -2.98 -19.17 16.94
C GLY A 87 -4.20 -19.88 17.52
N HIS A 88 -4.90 -19.22 18.44
CA HIS A 88 -6.12 -19.75 19.07
C HIS A 88 -7.32 -19.95 18.12
N CYS A 89 -7.20 -19.66 16.82
CA CYS A 89 -8.13 -20.21 15.83
C CYS A 89 -8.19 -21.75 15.85
N GLY A 90 -7.20 -22.41 16.43
CA GLY A 90 -7.17 -23.85 16.67
C GLY A 90 -8.01 -24.30 17.88
N ASP A 91 -8.66 -23.39 18.62
CA ASP A 91 -9.51 -23.69 19.78
C ASP A 91 -8.79 -24.49 20.89
N GLY A 92 -7.50 -24.20 21.11
CA GLY A 92 -6.66 -24.88 22.10
C GLY A 92 -6.00 -26.17 21.60
N TYR A 93 -6.18 -26.50 20.32
CA TYR A 93 -5.52 -27.64 19.66
C TYR A 93 -4.28 -27.21 18.85
N GLU A 94 -3.99 -25.91 18.75
CA GLU A 94 -2.75 -25.39 18.18
C GLU A 94 -1.50 -25.75 18.99
N TRP A 95 -0.35 -25.79 18.34
CA TRP A 95 0.94 -26.03 18.99
C TRP A 95 2.08 -25.23 18.35
N GLU A 96 3.12 -24.97 19.13
CA GLU A 96 4.38 -24.41 18.60
C GLU A 96 5.23 -25.52 17.96
N ILE A 97 5.84 -25.21 16.83
CA ILE A 97 6.71 -26.12 16.08
C ILE A 97 7.93 -25.36 15.54
N GLU A 98 9.09 -26.01 15.48
CA GLU A 98 10.28 -25.47 14.84
C GLU A 98 10.41 -26.07 13.43
N GLU A 99 10.11 -25.27 12.42
CA GLU A 99 10.19 -25.65 11.01
C GLU A 99 10.80 -24.51 10.19
N PHE A 100 11.45 -24.83 9.08
CA PHE A 100 12.11 -23.84 8.20
C PHE A 100 13.19 -22.98 8.90
N GLY A 101 13.72 -23.47 10.03
CA GLY A 101 14.64 -22.72 10.89
C GLY A 101 13.96 -21.57 11.65
N ARG A 102 12.63 -21.64 11.84
CA ARG A 102 11.80 -20.60 12.44
C ARG A 102 10.88 -21.21 13.51
N LYS A 103 10.50 -20.38 14.49
CA LYS A 103 9.46 -20.74 15.45
C LYS A 103 8.10 -20.44 14.83
N MET A 104 7.31 -21.48 14.64
CA MET A 104 6.01 -21.43 13.99
C MET A 104 4.92 -21.83 14.99
N ILE A 105 3.71 -21.37 14.74
CA ILE A 105 2.48 -21.87 15.35
C ILE A 105 1.78 -22.68 14.27
N ASN A 106 1.46 -23.93 14.58
CA ASN A 106 0.61 -24.77 13.74
C ASN A 106 -0.83 -24.72 14.25
N VAL A 107 -1.74 -24.25 13.40
CA VAL A 107 -3.17 -24.15 13.69
C VAL A 107 -3.89 -25.28 12.93
N PRO A 108 -4.45 -26.28 13.64
CA PRO A 108 -5.18 -27.36 12.98
C PRO A 108 -6.50 -26.86 12.40
N ILE A 109 -6.68 -27.04 11.09
CA ILE A 109 -7.88 -26.64 10.33
C ILE A 109 -8.31 -27.72 9.35
N ALA A 110 -9.50 -27.57 8.75
CA ALA A 110 -10.15 -28.63 7.95
C ALA A 110 -9.38 -29.02 6.67
N VAL A 111 -8.66 -28.08 6.04
CA VAL A 111 -7.65 -28.39 5.01
C VAL A 111 -6.32 -28.38 5.74
N PRO A 112 -5.56 -29.49 5.74
CA PRO A 112 -4.57 -29.76 6.77
C PRO A 112 -3.61 -28.58 6.96
N ASP A 113 -3.72 -28.05 8.18
CA ASP A 113 -2.89 -27.07 8.87
C ASP A 113 -2.68 -25.71 8.20
N PHE A 114 -2.75 -24.66 9.03
CA PHE A 114 -2.23 -23.32 8.73
C PHE A 114 -1.03 -23.06 9.63
N GLN A 115 0.06 -22.53 9.07
CA GLN A 115 1.25 -22.18 9.84
C GLN A 115 1.59 -20.69 9.72
N ILE A 116 1.94 -20.09 10.84
CA ILE A 116 2.36 -18.69 10.96
C ILE A 116 3.54 -18.60 11.92
N GLU A 117 4.53 -17.76 11.63
CA GLU A 117 5.60 -17.48 12.60
C GLU A 117 5.02 -17.01 13.94
N SER A 118 5.62 -17.46 15.04
CA SER A 118 5.13 -17.15 16.39
C SER A 118 5.14 -15.64 16.68
N GLU A 119 6.04 -14.91 16.03
CA GLU A 119 6.16 -13.46 16.12
C GLU A 119 6.26 -12.86 14.72
N LEU A 120 5.50 -11.78 14.46
CA LEU A 120 5.65 -10.96 13.25
C LEU A 120 6.32 -9.65 13.63
N ALA A 121 7.52 -9.42 13.09
CA ALA A 121 8.28 -8.20 13.33
C ALA A 121 7.65 -6.98 12.62
N TYR A 122 7.78 -5.80 13.22
CA TYR A 122 7.35 -4.51 12.64
C TYR A 122 8.45 -3.46 12.74
N ALA A 123 8.38 -2.48 11.83
CA ALA A 123 9.33 -1.37 11.70
C ALA A 123 8.57 -0.08 11.35
N GLU A 124 9.28 1.05 11.40
CA GLU A 124 8.77 2.35 10.95
C GLU A 124 9.01 2.51 9.44
N GLY A 125 8.15 3.29 8.78
CA GLY A 125 8.29 3.59 7.36
C GLY A 125 7.44 4.80 6.96
N ILE A 126 7.30 5.02 5.66
CA ILE A 126 6.70 6.25 5.11
C ILE A 126 5.41 5.89 4.40
N MET A 127 4.31 6.48 4.84
CA MET A 127 3.00 6.34 4.21
C MET A 127 2.64 7.58 3.40
N GLY A 128 1.91 7.38 2.30
CA GLY A 128 1.24 8.49 1.58
C GLY A 128 2.13 9.29 0.63
N GLY A 129 3.30 8.77 0.26
CA GLY A 129 4.04 9.32 -0.87
C GLY A 129 3.15 9.24 -2.11
N ASN A 130 3.11 10.30 -2.93
CA ASN A 130 2.18 10.33 -4.06
C ASN A 130 2.69 11.15 -5.23
N PHE A 131 2.09 10.88 -6.39
CA PHE A 131 2.15 11.76 -7.55
C PHE A 131 0.87 11.63 -8.39
N TRP A 132 0.61 12.64 -9.21
CA TRP A 132 -0.48 12.69 -10.16
C TRP A 132 0.07 12.67 -11.59
N TYR A 133 -0.57 11.90 -12.46
CA TYR A 133 -0.25 11.86 -13.89
C TYR A 133 -1.46 12.34 -14.69
N MET A 134 -1.44 13.63 -15.03
CA MET A 134 -2.58 14.33 -15.59
C MET A 134 -2.76 13.97 -17.06
N CYS A 135 -3.93 13.45 -17.41
CA CYS A 135 -4.19 12.89 -18.72
C CYS A 135 -5.28 13.65 -19.49
N SER A 136 -5.18 13.66 -20.82
CA SER A 136 -6.21 14.20 -21.72
C SER A 136 -7.27 13.17 -22.12
N THR A 137 -6.95 11.88 -22.08
CA THR A 137 -7.84 10.77 -22.50
C THR A 137 -8.02 9.70 -21.42
N LYS A 138 -9.11 8.92 -21.50
CA LYS A 138 -9.35 7.80 -20.59
C LYS A 138 -8.37 6.66 -20.82
N GLU A 139 -7.97 6.49 -22.08
CA GLU A 139 -7.03 5.48 -22.53
C GLU A 139 -5.65 5.72 -21.92
N ALA A 140 -5.20 6.98 -21.88
CA ALA A 140 -3.95 7.37 -21.23
C ALA A 140 -3.98 7.05 -19.72
N VAL A 141 -5.09 7.31 -19.02
CA VAL A 141 -5.24 6.97 -17.60
C VAL A 141 -4.97 5.50 -17.34
N LEU A 142 -5.63 4.61 -18.08
CA LEU A 142 -5.49 3.17 -17.85
C LEU A 142 -4.15 2.62 -18.35
N LYS A 143 -3.63 3.13 -19.48
CA LYS A 143 -2.35 2.69 -20.04
C LYS A 143 -1.18 3.08 -19.14
N ALA A 144 -1.06 4.37 -18.82
CA ALA A 144 0.00 4.88 -17.95
C ALA A 144 -0.13 4.29 -16.54
N GLY A 145 -1.35 4.24 -15.99
CA GLY A 145 -1.59 3.69 -14.67
C GLY A 145 -1.14 2.23 -14.53
N ARG A 146 -1.43 1.36 -15.52
CA ARG A 146 -0.94 -0.04 -15.50
C ARG A 146 0.57 -0.12 -15.51
N ILE A 147 1.22 0.62 -16.41
CA ILE A 147 2.69 0.67 -16.50
C ILE A 147 3.30 1.14 -15.19
N ILE A 148 2.71 2.15 -14.55
CA ILE A 148 3.15 2.62 -13.22
C ILE A 148 3.07 1.51 -12.18
N ILE A 149 1.92 0.84 -12.05
CA ILE A 149 1.74 -0.22 -11.03
C ILE A 149 2.71 -1.37 -11.26
N ASP A 150 2.85 -1.82 -12.51
CA ASP A 150 3.79 -2.88 -12.87
C ASP A 150 5.24 -2.47 -12.55
N THR A 151 5.61 -1.22 -12.85
CA THR A 151 6.96 -0.67 -12.59
C THR A 151 7.24 -0.55 -11.09
N ILE A 152 6.27 -0.12 -10.29
CA ILE A 152 6.44 0.01 -8.83
C ILE A 152 6.59 -1.38 -8.18
N MET A 153 5.92 -2.40 -8.70
CA MET A 153 6.03 -3.79 -8.20
C MET A 153 7.43 -4.40 -8.42
N GLU A 154 8.26 -3.79 -9.26
CA GLU A 154 9.68 -4.16 -9.45
C GLU A 154 10.63 -3.47 -8.46
N VAL A 155 10.11 -2.65 -7.55
CA VAL A 155 10.90 -1.95 -6.54
C VAL A 155 10.66 -2.62 -5.18
N ASP A 156 11.72 -3.12 -4.57
CA ASP A 156 11.64 -3.72 -3.23
C ASP A 156 11.28 -2.65 -2.19
N GLY A 157 10.53 -3.07 -1.17
CA GLY A 157 10.16 -2.23 -0.04
C GLY A 157 9.07 -1.20 -0.30
N VAL A 158 8.32 -1.27 -1.41
CA VAL A 158 7.20 -0.35 -1.69
C VAL A 158 5.91 -1.08 -2.04
N CYS A 159 4.76 -0.43 -1.81
CA CYS A 159 3.48 -0.92 -2.31
C CYS A 159 2.54 0.23 -2.67
N THR A 160 1.58 -0.03 -3.56
CA THR A 160 0.57 0.93 -4.01
C THR A 160 -0.82 0.54 -3.51
N PRO A 161 -1.24 0.96 -2.30
CA PRO A 161 -2.46 0.47 -1.67
C PRO A 161 -3.71 0.70 -2.53
N PHE A 162 -3.82 1.85 -3.20
CA PHE A 162 -4.98 2.20 -4.03
C PHE A 162 -4.89 1.74 -5.49
N GLY A 163 -3.71 1.33 -5.96
CA GLY A 163 -3.44 1.24 -7.39
C GLY A 163 -3.65 2.61 -8.06
N ILE A 164 -4.55 2.68 -9.05
CA ILE A 164 -4.95 3.94 -9.70
C ILE A 164 -6.07 4.59 -8.88
N CYS A 165 -5.75 5.60 -8.08
CA CYS A 165 -6.72 6.35 -7.29
C CYS A 165 -7.43 7.40 -8.15
N SER A 166 -8.75 7.36 -8.20
CA SER A 166 -9.57 8.33 -8.95
C SER A 166 -10.00 9.54 -8.12
N ALA A 167 -9.67 9.56 -6.82
CA ALA A 167 -10.29 10.43 -5.84
C ALA A 167 -9.24 11.08 -4.93
N ALA A 168 -8.37 11.91 -5.52
CA ALA A 168 -7.49 12.76 -4.74
C ALA A 168 -8.31 13.61 -3.76
N SER A 169 -7.89 13.61 -2.50
CA SER A 169 -8.64 14.20 -1.40
C SER A 169 -7.91 15.39 -0.78
N LYS A 170 -8.62 16.13 0.08
CA LYS A 170 -8.07 17.20 0.91
C LYS A 170 -8.62 17.11 2.34
N PRO A 171 -7.86 17.57 3.34
CA PRO A 171 -8.27 17.53 4.74
C PRO A 171 -9.38 18.54 5.05
N GLU A 172 -9.39 19.71 4.40
CA GLU A 172 -10.42 20.72 4.67
C GLU A 172 -11.76 20.24 4.09
N THR A 173 -12.72 19.98 4.97
CA THR A 173 -14.02 19.42 4.61
C THR A 173 -15.16 20.17 5.31
N ASN A 174 -16.29 20.26 4.61
CA ASN A 174 -17.55 20.70 5.21
C ASN A 174 -18.31 19.53 5.88
N PHE A 175 -17.82 18.30 5.70
CA PHE A 175 -18.44 17.04 6.14
C PHE A 175 -17.43 16.20 6.94
N PRO A 176 -17.07 16.62 8.16
CA PRO A 176 -16.02 15.98 8.95
C PRO A 176 -16.30 14.52 9.31
N GLU A 177 -17.56 14.10 9.33
CA GLU A 177 -17.99 12.75 9.67
C GLU A 177 -17.65 11.68 8.60
N ILE A 178 -17.36 12.11 7.36
CA ILE A 178 -17.00 11.21 6.25
C ILE A 178 -15.48 11.04 6.13
N GLY A 179 -14.70 11.99 6.65
CA GLY A 179 -13.26 12.08 6.46
C GLY A 179 -12.85 13.05 5.33
N PRO A 180 -11.63 12.91 4.77
CA PRO A 180 -11.14 13.77 3.70
C PRO A 180 -12.10 13.80 2.51
N SER A 181 -12.39 15.01 2.03
CA SER A 181 -13.33 15.23 0.92
C SER A 181 -12.60 15.45 -0.39
N THR A 182 -13.33 15.48 -1.52
CA THR A 182 -12.73 15.70 -2.84
C THR A 182 -11.85 16.96 -2.89
N ASN A 183 -10.71 16.86 -3.56
CA ASN A 183 -9.85 17.99 -3.85
C ASN A 183 -10.42 18.81 -5.02
N HIS A 184 -11.54 19.51 -4.76
CA HIS A 184 -12.36 20.17 -5.78
C HIS A 184 -11.63 21.13 -6.72
N PRO A 185 -10.57 21.88 -6.35
CA PRO A 185 -9.83 22.71 -7.30
C PRO A 185 -9.23 21.89 -8.47
N TYR A 186 -8.96 20.60 -8.24
CA TYR A 186 -8.43 19.67 -9.24
C TYR A 186 -9.50 18.76 -9.85
N CYS A 187 -10.79 19.06 -9.69
CA CYS A 187 -11.86 18.30 -10.34
C CYS A 187 -12.15 18.83 -11.75
N PRO A 188 -11.90 18.06 -12.83
CA PRO A 188 -12.13 18.52 -14.20
C PRO A 188 -13.58 18.95 -14.47
N SER A 189 -14.56 18.27 -13.87
CA SER A 189 -15.98 18.59 -13.99
C SER A 189 -16.40 19.89 -13.31
N LEU A 190 -15.55 20.47 -12.45
CA LEU A 190 -15.82 21.73 -11.76
C LEU A 190 -15.10 22.92 -12.40
N LYS A 191 -14.31 22.71 -13.46
CA LYS A 191 -13.47 23.74 -14.08
C LYS A 191 -14.25 25.01 -14.45
N GLU A 192 -15.37 24.88 -15.16
CA GLU A 192 -16.21 26.02 -15.55
C GLU A 192 -16.85 26.71 -14.34
N ARG A 193 -17.29 25.94 -13.35
CA ARG A 193 -17.95 26.47 -12.15
C ARG A 193 -16.99 27.23 -11.24
N LEU A 194 -15.75 26.76 -11.13
CA LEU A 194 -14.72 27.35 -10.26
C LEU A 194 -13.97 28.50 -10.93
N GLY A 195 -13.93 28.56 -12.27
CA GLY A 195 -13.23 29.61 -12.99
C GLY A 195 -11.75 29.69 -12.57
N GLU A 196 -11.33 30.85 -12.07
CA GLU A 196 -9.96 31.12 -11.63
C GLU A 196 -9.52 30.28 -10.42
N GLU A 197 -10.45 29.76 -9.63
CA GLU A 197 -10.12 28.87 -8.50
C GLU A 197 -9.76 27.45 -8.95
N SER A 198 -10.07 27.08 -10.20
CA SER A 198 -9.71 25.78 -10.75
C SER A 198 -8.20 25.69 -10.97
N LYS A 199 -7.60 24.62 -10.46
CA LYS A 199 -6.20 24.24 -10.66
C LYS A 199 -6.03 23.17 -11.75
N VAL A 200 -7.10 22.83 -12.47
CA VAL A 200 -7.05 21.85 -13.58
C VAL A 200 -6.38 22.49 -14.79
N PRO A 201 -5.22 21.99 -15.27
CA PRO A 201 -4.55 22.56 -16.41
C PRO A 201 -5.39 22.54 -17.69
N GLU A 202 -5.03 23.38 -18.66
CA GLU A 202 -5.57 23.28 -20.01
C GLU A 202 -5.19 21.93 -20.66
N GLY A 203 -6.11 21.35 -21.44
CA GLY A 203 -5.92 20.04 -22.08
C GLY A 203 -6.11 18.82 -21.17
N VAL A 204 -6.14 18.99 -19.84
CA VAL A 204 -6.29 17.89 -18.87
C VAL A 204 -7.76 17.60 -18.60
N ASN A 205 -8.14 16.33 -18.71
CA ASN A 205 -9.50 15.82 -18.45
C ASN A 205 -9.56 14.81 -17.30
N TYR A 206 -8.42 14.25 -16.90
CA TYR A 206 -8.30 13.24 -15.85
C TYR A 206 -7.06 13.49 -15.00
N ILE A 207 -7.19 13.38 -13.67
CA ILE A 207 -6.07 13.56 -12.73
C ILE A 207 -6.08 12.37 -11.76
N PRO A 208 -5.62 11.18 -12.20
CA PRO A 208 -5.47 10.05 -11.31
C PRO A 208 -4.24 10.26 -10.41
N GLU A 209 -4.33 9.67 -9.23
CA GLU A 209 -3.29 9.69 -8.20
C GLU A 209 -2.72 8.29 -7.99
N ILE A 210 -1.42 8.22 -7.76
CA ILE A 210 -0.73 7.02 -7.29
C ILE A 210 -0.26 7.32 -5.87
N VAL A 211 -0.72 6.52 -4.92
CA VAL A 211 -0.28 6.55 -3.53
C VAL A 211 0.66 5.38 -3.30
N ILE A 212 1.78 5.63 -2.64
CA ILE A 212 2.87 4.71 -2.37
C ILE A 212 3.17 4.76 -0.88
N ASN A 213 3.27 3.58 -0.27
CA ASN A 213 3.88 3.40 1.04
C ASN A 213 5.23 2.70 0.84
N ALA A 214 6.22 3.03 1.66
CA ALA A 214 7.58 2.57 1.50
C ALA A 214 8.27 2.32 2.84
N THR A 215 9.10 1.29 2.90
CA THR A 215 9.95 0.99 4.07
C THR A 215 11.07 2.01 4.28
N SER A 216 11.39 2.83 3.27
CA SER A 216 12.40 3.89 3.34
C SER A 216 12.13 5.03 2.37
N GLN A 217 12.75 6.20 2.61
CA GLN A 217 12.67 7.35 1.70
C GLN A 217 13.37 7.06 0.37
N GLU A 218 14.46 6.28 0.41
CA GLU A 218 15.22 5.85 -0.76
C GLU A 218 14.35 4.99 -1.68
N ALA A 219 13.67 3.98 -1.12
CA ALA A 219 12.75 3.12 -1.88
C ALA A 219 11.57 3.94 -2.45
N MET A 220 10.99 4.85 -1.66
CA MET A 220 9.95 5.77 -2.10
C MET A 220 10.39 6.60 -3.32
N ASN A 221 11.56 7.24 -3.24
CA ASN A 221 12.08 8.09 -4.31
C ASN A 221 12.38 7.28 -5.57
N LEU A 222 12.95 6.09 -5.42
CA LEU A 222 13.23 5.19 -6.52
C LEU A 222 11.95 4.75 -7.24
N ALA A 223 10.91 4.38 -6.50
CA ALA A 223 9.62 3.98 -7.05
C ALA A 223 8.96 5.13 -7.83
N ILE A 224 8.91 6.33 -7.25
CA ILE A 224 8.36 7.53 -7.90
C ILE A 224 9.13 7.84 -9.18
N LYS A 225 10.47 7.83 -9.13
CA LYS A 225 11.31 8.09 -10.31
C LYS A 225 11.01 7.11 -11.44
N LYS A 226 11.16 5.81 -11.18
CA LYS A 226 10.95 4.76 -12.18
C LYS A 226 9.55 4.83 -12.79
N ALA A 227 8.53 5.02 -11.95
CA ALA A 227 7.15 5.10 -12.40
C ALA A 227 6.89 6.27 -13.35
N ILE A 228 7.41 7.46 -13.03
CA ILE A 228 7.28 8.66 -13.87
C ILE A 228 8.08 8.52 -15.16
N ASP A 229 9.34 8.07 -15.06
CA ASP A 229 10.20 7.87 -16.23
C ASP A 229 9.58 6.87 -17.22
N ALA A 230 8.88 5.85 -16.74
CA ALA A 230 8.23 4.82 -17.56
C ALA A 230 7.02 5.33 -18.38
N ILE A 231 6.44 6.49 -18.04
CA ILE A 231 5.19 6.98 -18.64
C ILE A 231 5.28 8.36 -19.28
N ILE A 232 6.42 9.04 -19.19
CA ILE A 232 6.55 10.44 -19.63
C ILE A 232 6.31 10.64 -21.14
N ASP A 233 6.60 9.62 -21.97
CA ASP A 233 6.43 9.65 -23.43
C ASP A 233 5.09 9.05 -23.89
N ILE A 234 4.18 8.71 -22.97
CA ILE A 234 2.88 8.16 -23.34
C ILE A 234 1.98 9.28 -23.86
N GLU A 235 1.51 9.13 -25.10
CA GLU A 235 0.52 10.03 -25.69
C GLU A 235 -0.71 10.16 -24.78
N GLY A 236 -1.07 11.41 -24.47
CA GLY A 236 -2.18 11.76 -23.60
C GLY A 236 -1.83 11.87 -22.12
N VAL A 237 -0.58 11.61 -21.71
CA VAL A 237 -0.03 12.09 -20.44
C VAL A 237 0.51 13.50 -20.66
N GLU A 238 -0.13 14.48 -20.04
CA GLU A 238 0.15 15.90 -20.32
C GLU A 238 1.08 16.52 -19.28
N ARG A 239 0.94 16.13 -18.01
CA ARG A 239 1.71 16.72 -16.89
C ARG A 239 1.88 15.74 -15.75
N ILE A 240 2.95 15.93 -14.99
CA ILE A 240 3.19 15.27 -13.71
C ILE A 240 3.12 16.33 -12.60
N SER A 241 2.52 15.99 -11.47
CA SER A 241 2.50 16.81 -10.26
C SER A 241 2.45 15.90 -9.03
N ALA A 242 2.36 16.48 -7.84
CA ALA A 242 2.11 15.75 -6.60
C ALA A 242 1.16 16.52 -5.68
N GLY A 243 0.35 15.78 -4.94
CA GLY A 243 -0.46 16.28 -3.84
C GLY A 243 0.42 16.57 -2.62
N ASN A 244 0.17 17.71 -1.98
CA ASN A 244 0.80 18.05 -0.71
C ASN A 244 -0.16 18.89 0.13
N PHE A 245 0.11 18.93 1.44
CA PHE A 245 -0.66 19.71 2.41
C PHE A 245 0.18 20.88 2.94
N GLU A 246 0.91 21.56 2.04
CA GLU A 246 1.79 22.70 2.36
C GLU A 246 2.87 22.39 3.40
N GLY A 247 3.19 21.10 3.59
CA GLY A 247 4.12 20.63 4.63
C GLY A 247 3.57 20.72 6.05
N GLN A 248 2.25 20.82 6.22
CA GLN A 248 1.60 20.94 7.54
C GLN A 248 1.29 19.58 8.19
N LEU A 249 1.16 18.51 7.41
CA LEU A 249 0.74 17.18 7.91
C LEU A 249 1.83 16.12 7.90
N GLY A 250 2.74 16.12 6.92
CA GLY A 250 3.78 15.10 6.77
C GLY A 250 5.15 15.59 7.21
N GLU A 251 5.90 14.73 7.89
CA GLU A 251 7.30 14.99 8.29
C GLU A 251 8.26 14.88 7.10
N HIS A 252 7.92 14.06 6.11
CA HIS A 252 8.70 13.83 4.91
C HIS A 252 8.24 14.70 3.74
N LYS A 253 9.20 15.24 2.98
CA LYS A 253 8.96 16.03 1.77
C LYS A 253 9.74 15.46 0.60
N THR A 254 8.99 15.01 -0.40
CA THR A 254 9.50 14.41 -1.63
C THR A 254 9.35 15.43 -2.76
N ASN A 255 10.43 16.14 -3.12
CA ASN A 255 10.40 17.08 -4.23
C ASN A 255 10.67 16.36 -5.55
N LEU A 256 9.67 16.32 -6.45
CA LEU A 256 9.78 15.65 -7.73
C LEU A 256 10.96 16.17 -8.57
N LEU A 257 11.25 17.47 -8.54
CA LEU A 257 12.36 18.03 -9.31
C LEU A 257 13.73 17.56 -8.79
N ASP A 258 13.83 17.15 -7.54
CA ASP A 258 15.08 16.63 -6.99
C ASP A 258 15.27 15.15 -7.31
N ILE A 259 14.16 14.42 -7.53
CA ILE A 259 14.13 12.98 -7.80
C ILE A 259 14.22 12.69 -9.29
N LEU A 260 13.64 13.56 -10.13
CA LEU A 260 13.60 13.39 -11.58
C LEU A 260 14.85 13.94 -12.30
N LYS A 261 15.80 14.51 -11.57
CA LYS A 261 17.12 14.83 -12.13
C LYS A 261 17.82 13.54 -12.57
N GLU A 262 18.56 13.63 -13.68
CA GLU A 262 19.33 12.53 -14.29
C GLU A 262 20.29 11.86 -13.30
#